data_AF-A0A160VDF2-F1
#
_entry.id   AF-A0A160VDF2-F1
#
_cell.length_a   1.000
_cell.length_b   1.000
_cell.length_c   1.000
_cell.angle_alpha   90.00
_cell.angle_beta   90.00
_cell.angle_gamma   90.00
#
_symmetry.space_group_name_H-M   'P 1'
#
loop_
_entity.id
_entity.type
_entity.pdbx_description
1 polymer ?
#
loop_
_entity_poly.entity_id
_entity_poly.type
_entity_poly.pdbx_seq_one_letter_code
_entity_poly.pdbx_strand_id
1 'polypeptide(L)'
;MGWSLHHPHGLIYHAPQYCYRGYTLFANLRGYDANLVDMEGRICHRWHWPGGINYANLLPNGNLLFLSTAPEEKLPMTGIGGHAGGLVELDWDGNVVWEMVNPWVHHDFQRLGNGNTLALMWEELSSEMTSQVKGGFTTPDDPAQMLGDVVREFTLSGEVVHEWKAWEHLNFDEDVICPLEGRREWTHGNSINVTADGDYLVSFRQTSTVGIVAKDSGRFTWKWGP
;
A
#
# COMPACT_ATOMS: atom_id res chain seq x y z
N MET A 1 14.05 -10.05 -6.65
CA MET A 1 13.57 -11.41 -7.01
C MET A 1 14.58 -12.06 -7.93
N GLY A 2 15.00 -13.30 -7.64
CA GLY A 2 15.96 -14.05 -8.46
C GLY A 2 15.24 -14.93 -9.48
N TRP A 3 15.80 -15.04 -10.69
CA TRP A 3 15.36 -15.99 -11.71
C TRP A 3 16.16 -17.28 -11.56
N SER A 4 15.50 -18.43 -11.57
CA SER A 4 16.19 -19.73 -11.58
C SER A 4 16.44 -20.16 -13.02
N LEU A 5 17.71 -20.37 -13.38
CA LEU A 5 18.08 -20.98 -14.66
C LEU A 5 17.78 -22.49 -14.71
N HIS A 6 17.48 -23.08 -13.56
CA HIS A 6 17.37 -24.54 -13.41
C HIS A 6 15.93 -25.05 -13.39
N HIS A 7 14.95 -24.17 -13.22
CA HIS A 7 13.54 -24.56 -13.13
C HIS A 7 12.68 -23.83 -14.15
N PRO A 8 11.78 -24.53 -14.87
CA PRO A 8 10.74 -23.87 -15.65
C PRO A 8 9.85 -23.02 -14.73
N HIS A 9 9.33 -21.90 -15.24
CA HIS A 9 8.40 -21.08 -14.48
C HIS A 9 7.06 -21.80 -14.31
N GLY A 10 6.46 -21.67 -13.12
CA GLY A 10 5.17 -22.26 -12.79
C GLY A 10 5.21 -23.06 -11.50
N LEU A 11 4.21 -23.93 -11.32
CA LEU A 11 4.11 -24.79 -10.16
C LEU A 11 5.22 -25.86 -10.18
N ILE A 12 6.11 -25.80 -9.20
CA ILE A 12 7.21 -26.77 -9.06
C ILE A 12 6.79 -27.96 -8.18
N TYR A 13 5.88 -27.77 -7.23
CA TYR A 13 5.44 -28.79 -6.29
C TYR A 13 4.06 -28.48 -5.69
N HIS A 14 3.20 -29.49 -5.55
CA HIS A 14 1.90 -29.40 -4.88
C HIS A 14 1.65 -30.68 -4.06
N ALA A 15 1.30 -30.51 -2.79
CA ALA A 15 0.94 -31.59 -1.87
C ALA A 15 -0.45 -31.33 -1.25
N PRO A 16 -1.54 -31.84 -1.85
CA PRO A 16 -2.91 -31.48 -1.49
C PRO A 16 -3.26 -31.64 -0.01
N GLN A 17 -2.65 -32.60 0.68
CA GLN A 17 -2.87 -32.85 2.11
C GLN A 17 -2.25 -31.80 3.04
N TYR A 18 -1.35 -30.96 2.53
CA TYR A 18 -0.66 -29.90 3.28
C TYR A 18 -0.97 -28.50 2.76
N CYS A 19 -1.94 -28.37 1.86
CA CYS A 19 -2.29 -27.11 1.24
C CYS A 19 -3.75 -26.74 1.55
N TYR A 20 -3.99 -25.46 1.85
CA TYR A 20 -5.35 -24.93 1.84
C TYR A 20 -5.85 -24.90 0.39
N ARG A 21 -7.06 -25.44 0.15
CA ARG A 21 -7.64 -25.49 -1.19
C ARG A 21 -8.20 -24.12 -1.56
N GLY A 22 -7.79 -23.60 -2.72
CA GLY A 22 -8.31 -22.34 -3.22
C GLY A 22 -7.60 -21.89 -4.49
N TYR A 23 -7.66 -20.59 -4.73
CA TYR A 23 -6.96 -19.93 -5.82
C TYR A 23 -5.94 -18.95 -5.24
N THR A 24 -4.86 -18.74 -5.97
CA THR A 24 -3.85 -17.72 -5.64
C THR A 24 -3.95 -16.60 -6.66
N LEU A 25 -4.20 -15.38 -6.17
CA LEU A 25 -4.09 -14.16 -6.97
C LEU A 25 -2.67 -13.62 -6.87
N PHE A 26 -2.06 -13.27 -8.00
CA PHE A 26 -0.83 -12.50 -8.01
C PHE A 26 -0.73 -11.58 -9.22
N ALA A 27 -0.01 -10.47 -9.03
CA ALA A 27 0.40 -9.55 -10.08
C ALA A 27 1.90 -9.28 -9.92
N ASN A 28 2.62 -9.21 -11.04
CA ASN A 28 4.03 -8.84 -11.00
C ASN A 28 4.14 -7.32 -10.80
N LEU A 29 5.06 -6.88 -9.94
CA LEU A 29 5.37 -5.46 -9.81
C LEU A 29 5.75 -4.87 -11.18
N ARG A 30 5.10 -3.78 -11.59
CA ARG A 30 5.21 -3.16 -12.92
C ARG A 30 4.78 -4.06 -14.09
N GLY A 31 3.95 -5.07 -13.82
CA GLY A 31 3.28 -5.88 -14.82
C GLY A 31 1.94 -5.28 -15.24
N TYR A 32 1.34 -5.84 -16.29
CA TYR A 32 0.05 -5.41 -16.84
C TYR A 32 -1.09 -6.37 -16.52
N ASP A 33 -0.76 -7.53 -15.94
CA ASP A 33 -1.69 -8.63 -15.73
C ASP A 33 -1.74 -9.06 -14.27
N ALA A 34 -2.95 -9.29 -13.78
CA ALA A 34 -3.21 -10.06 -12.56
C ALA A 34 -3.72 -11.44 -12.94
N ASN A 35 -3.15 -12.47 -12.33
CA ASN A 35 -3.45 -13.87 -12.62
C ASN A 35 -4.09 -14.54 -11.41
N LEU A 36 -5.24 -15.17 -11.62
CA LEU A 36 -5.84 -16.09 -10.67
C LEU A 36 -5.46 -17.51 -11.11
N VAL A 37 -4.68 -18.21 -10.27
CA VAL A 37 -4.23 -19.57 -10.55
C VAL A 37 -4.83 -20.57 -9.58
N ASP A 38 -5.14 -21.77 -10.07
CA ASP A 38 -5.54 -22.90 -9.21
C ASP A 38 -4.34 -23.62 -8.58
N MET A 39 -4.66 -24.64 -7.79
CA MET A 39 -3.69 -25.49 -7.09
C MET A 39 -2.81 -26.33 -8.04
N GLU A 40 -3.19 -26.46 -9.31
CA GLU A 40 -2.40 -27.12 -10.36
C GLU A 40 -1.54 -26.14 -11.15
N GLY A 41 -1.53 -24.85 -10.76
CA GLY A 41 -0.77 -23.80 -11.42
C GLY A 41 -1.35 -23.37 -12.77
N ARG A 42 -2.61 -23.73 -13.06
CA ARG A 42 -3.28 -23.29 -14.28
C ARG A 42 -3.85 -21.90 -14.05
N ILE A 43 -3.73 -21.04 -15.05
CA ILE A 43 -4.39 -19.72 -15.03
C ILE A 43 -5.87 -19.95 -15.29
N CYS A 44 -6.69 -19.70 -14.28
CA CYS A 44 -8.14 -19.81 -14.36
C CYS A 44 -8.78 -18.53 -14.86
N HIS A 45 -8.17 -17.39 -14.52
CA HIS A 45 -8.59 -16.08 -14.99
C HIS A 45 -7.43 -15.11 -15.04
N ARG A 46 -7.53 -14.11 -15.92
CA ARG A 46 -6.54 -13.05 -16.05
C ARG A 46 -7.25 -11.73 -16.32
N TRP A 47 -6.94 -10.73 -15.50
CA TRP A 47 -7.26 -9.34 -15.79
C TRP A 47 -6.06 -8.66 -16.45
N HIS A 48 -6.34 -7.71 -17.33
CA HIS A 48 -5.34 -6.89 -18.01
C HIS A 48 -5.70 -5.41 -17.85
N TRP A 49 -4.73 -4.57 -17.52
CA TRP A 49 -4.90 -3.12 -17.47
C TRP A 49 -3.71 -2.40 -18.12
N PRO A 50 -3.94 -1.51 -19.11
CA PRO A 50 -2.87 -0.80 -19.79
C PRO A 50 -2.03 0.10 -18.86
N GLY A 51 -2.63 0.62 -17.78
CA GLY A 51 -1.92 1.40 -16.76
C GLY A 51 -1.11 0.56 -15.77
N GLY A 52 -1.03 -0.75 -15.96
CA GLY A 52 -0.35 -1.70 -15.09
C GLY A 52 -1.12 -2.05 -13.82
N ILE A 53 -0.86 -3.24 -13.29
CA ILE A 53 -1.55 -3.81 -12.12
C ILE A 53 -0.52 -4.11 -11.04
N ASN A 54 -0.62 -3.42 -9.90
CA ASN A 54 0.21 -3.63 -8.72
C ASN A 54 -0.69 -3.88 -7.50
N TYR A 55 -0.22 -4.71 -6.56
CA TYR A 55 -0.88 -4.95 -5.26
C TYR A 55 -2.41 -5.20 -5.39
N ALA A 56 -2.79 -6.29 -6.07
CA ALA A 56 -4.18 -6.56 -6.41
C ALA A 56 -4.91 -7.38 -5.34
N ASN A 57 -6.15 -6.99 -5.03
CA ASN A 57 -7.06 -7.65 -4.11
C ASN A 57 -8.32 -8.13 -4.86
N LEU A 58 -8.70 -9.39 -4.65
CA LEU A 58 -9.98 -9.92 -5.13
C LEU A 58 -11.07 -9.60 -4.10
N LEU A 59 -12.06 -8.82 -4.49
CA LEU A 59 -13.17 -8.40 -3.64
C LEU A 59 -14.22 -9.52 -3.51
N PRO A 60 -15.05 -9.53 -2.44
CA PRO A 60 -16.08 -10.56 -2.24
C PRO A 60 -17.13 -10.67 -3.36
N ASN A 61 -17.33 -9.61 -4.14
CA ASN A 61 -18.22 -9.59 -5.31
C ASN A 61 -17.57 -10.18 -6.58
N GLY A 62 -16.30 -10.59 -6.52
CA GLY A 62 -15.54 -11.12 -7.66
C GLY A 62 -14.77 -10.08 -8.46
N ASN A 63 -14.85 -8.80 -8.09
CA ASN A 63 -14.12 -7.72 -8.76
C ASN A 63 -12.65 -7.69 -8.31
N LEU A 64 -11.78 -7.18 -9.17
CA LEU A 64 -10.37 -6.95 -8.88
C LEU A 64 -10.14 -5.47 -8.56
N LEU A 65 -9.69 -5.16 -7.35
CA LEU A 65 -9.25 -3.81 -6.94
C LEU A 65 -7.72 -3.79 -6.82
N PHE A 66 -7.05 -2.79 -7.40
CA PHE A 66 -5.59 -2.76 -7.44
C PHE A 66 -5.03 -1.34 -7.59
N LEU A 67 -3.72 -1.21 -7.37
CA LEU A 67 -2.95 0.02 -7.62
C LEU A 67 -2.46 0.08 -9.08
N SER A 68 -2.78 1.17 -9.77
CA SER A 68 -2.21 1.43 -11.09
C SER A 68 -0.74 1.87 -11.00
N THR A 69 0.00 1.76 -12.08
CA THR A 69 1.41 2.19 -12.11
C THR A 69 1.52 3.70 -11.92
N ALA A 70 2.55 4.12 -11.18
CA ALA A 70 2.90 5.52 -11.03
C ALA A 70 2.98 6.27 -12.37
N PRO A 71 2.58 7.55 -12.41
CA PRO A 71 2.73 8.38 -13.61
C PRO A 71 4.21 8.60 -13.97
N GLU A 72 4.45 8.94 -15.24
CA GLU A 72 5.80 9.31 -15.71
C GLU A 72 6.24 10.69 -15.20
N GLU A 73 5.28 11.55 -14.85
CA GLU A 73 5.55 12.86 -14.29
C GLU A 73 6.39 12.76 -13.02
N LYS A 74 7.41 13.61 -12.91
CA LYS A 74 8.24 13.69 -11.71
C LYS A 74 7.51 14.48 -10.65
N LEU A 75 7.13 13.78 -9.59
CA LEU A 75 6.48 14.28 -8.40
C LEU A 75 7.41 14.09 -7.18
N PRO A 76 7.12 14.70 -6.02
CA PRO A 76 7.97 14.60 -4.82
C PRO A 76 8.27 13.15 -4.39
N MET A 77 7.31 12.24 -4.56
CA MET A 77 7.43 10.82 -4.22
C MET A 77 8.09 9.96 -5.31
N THR A 78 8.46 10.51 -6.49
CA THR A 78 9.01 9.72 -7.59
C THR A 78 10.26 8.96 -7.15
N GLY A 79 10.27 7.64 -7.40
CA GLY A 79 11.37 6.75 -7.01
C GLY A 79 11.30 6.21 -5.57
N ILE A 80 10.33 6.63 -4.77
CA ILE A 80 10.01 5.99 -3.49
C ILE A 80 9.25 4.69 -3.78
N GLY A 81 9.56 3.63 -3.03
CA GLY A 81 8.87 2.35 -3.15
C GLY A 81 7.39 2.49 -2.78
N GLY A 82 6.51 1.80 -3.51
CA GLY A 82 5.05 1.85 -3.26
C GLY A 82 4.30 2.91 -4.06
N HIS A 83 4.98 3.81 -4.78
CA HIS A 83 4.33 4.85 -5.58
C HIS A 83 3.42 4.25 -6.66
N ALA A 84 2.16 4.70 -6.69
CA ALA A 84 1.12 4.27 -7.59
C ALA A 84 0.50 5.44 -8.35
N GLY A 85 -0.28 5.17 -9.39
CA GLY A 85 -1.06 6.19 -10.12
C GLY A 85 -2.45 6.44 -9.51
N GLY A 86 -2.90 5.55 -8.62
CA GLY A 86 -4.25 5.55 -8.07
C GLY A 86 -4.78 4.14 -7.91
N LEU A 87 -6.10 4.02 -7.82
CA LEU A 87 -6.82 2.76 -7.62
C LEU A 87 -7.80 2.51 -8.77
N VAL A 88 -7.90 1.25 -9.18
CA VAL A 88 -8.81 0.80 -10.24
C VAL A 88 -9.54 -0.46 -9.78
N GLU A 89 -10.85 -0.50 -10.01
CA GLU A 89 -11.69 -1.68 -9.82
C GLU A 89 -12.20 -2.18 -11.18
N LEU A 90 -11.88 -3.43 -11.50
CA LEU A 90 -12.40 -4.12 -12.68
C LEU A 90 -13.40 -5.20 -12.24
N ASP A 91 -14.46 -5.39 -13.01
CA ASP A 91 -15.32 -6.56 -12.86
C ASP A 91 -14.62 -7.84 -13.36
N TRP A 92 -15.32 -8.97 -13.26
CA TRP A 92 -14.81 -10.25 -13.72
C TRP A 92 -14.41 -10.24 -15.22
N ASP A 93 -15.17 -9.55 -16.05
CA ASP A 93 -14.96 -9.48 -17.51
C ASP A 93 -13.90 -8.44 -17.91
N GLY A 94 -13.36 -7.70 -16.95
CA GLY A 94 -12.33 -6.67 -17.16
C GLY A 94 -12.88 -5.29 -17.50
N ASN A 95 -14.18 -5.04 -17.29
CA ASN A 95 -14.75 -3.71 -17.43
C ASN A 95 -14.45 -2.87 -16.19
N VAL A 96 -14.20 -1.57 -16.39
CA VAL A 96 -13.99 -0.63 -15.28
C VAL A 96 -15.31 -0.37 -14.56
N VAL A 97 -15.32 -0.65 -13.25
CA VAL A 97 -16.46 -0.39 -12.36
C VAL A 97 -16.22 0.89 -11.55
N TRP A 98 -14.97 1.13 -11.16
CA TRP A 98 -14.58 2.30 -10.39
C TRP A 98 -13.11 2.64 -10.64
N GLU A 99 -12.77 3.93 -10.61
CA GLU A 99 -11.40 4.40 -10.76
C GLU A 99 -11.21 5.67 -9.95
N MET A 100 -10.05 5.78 -9.30
CA MET A 100 -9.59 6.99 -8.63
C MET A 100 -8.13 7.25 -9.01
N VAL A 101 -7.91 8.23 -9.88
CA VAL A 101 -6.58 8.71 -10.21
C VAL A 101 -6.07 9.60 -9.09
N ASN A 102 -5.04 9.14 -8.38
CA ASN A 102 -4.43 9.91 -7.30
C ASN A 102 -2.99 9.41 -7.06
N PRO A 103 -1.97 10.14 -7.57
CA PRO A 103 -0.58 9.69 -7.49
C PRO A 103 0.01 9.74 -6.07
N TRP A 104 -0.74 10.31 -5.11
CA TRP A 104 -0.34 10.34 -3.70
C TRP A 104 -0.67 9.04 -2.97
N VAL A 105 -1.44 8.13 -3.56
CA VAL A 105 -1.69 6.79 -3.00
C VAL A 105 -0.41 5.95 -3.12
N HIS A 106 -0.15 5.17 -2.08
CA HIS A 106 0.98 4.25 -2.07
C HIS A 106 0.71 2.98 -1.28
N HIS A 107 1.49 1.94 -1.61
CA HIS A 107 1.55 0.61 -0.98
C HIS A 107 0.23 -0.15 -0.82
N ASP A 108 -0.70 0.31 0.02
CA ASP A 108 -1.79 -0.51 0.52
C ASP A 108 -3.12 0.27 0.63
N PHE A 109 -4.22 -0.48 0.53
CA PHE A 109 -5.59 0.00 0.52
C PHE A 109 -6.55 -1.11 0.96
N GLN A 110 -7.71 -0.74 1.47
CA GLN A 110 -8.75 -1.68 1.90
C GLN A 110 -10.14 -1.23 1.41
N ARG A 111 -10.86 -2.10 0.71
CA ARG A 111 -12.30 -1.92 0.48
C ARG A 111 -13.05 -2.28 1.76
N LEU A 112 -13.76 -1.32 2.33
CA LEU A 112 -14.49 -1.45 3.57
C LEU A 112 -15.88 -2.06 3.35
N GLY A 113 -16.47 -2.62 4.42
CA GLY A 113 -17.79 -3.26 4.35
C GLY A 113 -18.95 -2.32 3.99
N ASN A 114 -18.77 -1.01 4.16
CA ASN A 114 -19.72 0.02 3.73
C ASN A 114 -19.58 0.41 2.25
N GLY A 115 -18.59 -0.16 1.53
CA GLY A 115 -18.30 0.16 0.12
C GLY A 115 -17.25 1.25 -0.08
N ASN A 116 -16.85 1.98 0.96
CA ASN A 116 -15.79 2.98 0.89
C ASN A 116 -14.41 2.32 0.73
N THR A 117 -13.42 3.07 0.27
CA THR A 117 -12.05 2.60 0.12
C THR A 117 -11.13 3.39 1.05
N LEU A 118 -10.48 2.70 1.97
CA LEU A 118 -9.39 3.24 2.78
C LEU A 118 -8.09 3.12 1.98
N ALA A 119 -7.30 4.18 1.91
CA ALA A 119 -6.02 4.16 1.21
C ALA A 119 -4.93 4.82 2.04
N LEU A 120 -3.74 4.25 1.96
CA LEU A 120 -2.53 4.86 2.48
C LEU A 120 -1.97 5.83 1.43
N MET A 121 -1.59 7.01 1.89
CA MET A 121 -1.21 8.14 1.05
C MET A 121 -0.05 8.92 1.64
N TRP A 122 0.61 9.70 0.77
CA TRP A 122 1.58 10.70 1.19
C TRP A 122 0.96 12.09 1.21
N GLU A 123 1.54 12.94 2.05
CA GLU A 123 1.39 14.40 2.00
C GLU A 123 2.72 15.02 2.45
N GLU A 124 3.04 16.22 1.96
CA GLU A 124 4.28 16.90 2.36
C GLU A 124 4.15 17.46 3.78
N LEU A 125 5.12 17.12 4.63
CA LEU A 125 5.31 17.77 5.92
C LEU A 125 5.80 19.19 5.71
N SER A 126 5.51 20.09 6.65
CA SER A 126 6.14 21.41 6.65
C SER A 126 7.66 21.29 6.86
N SER A 127 8.42 22.28 6.39
CA SER A 127 9.87 22.32 6.66
C SER A 127 10.19 22.39 8.16
N GLU A 128 9.32 23.02 8.95
CA GLU A 128 9.43 23.06 10.41
C GLU A 128 9.31 21.66 11.02
N MET A 129 8.30 20.88 10.61
CA MET A 129 8.14 19.50 11.07
C MET A 129 9.28 18.61 10.57
N THR A 130 9.66 18.76 9.30
CA THR A 130 10.79 18.04 8.68
C THR A 130 12.08 18.22 9.48
N SER A 131 12.35 19.44 9.95
CA SER A 131 13.55 19.74 10.76
C SER A 131 13.56 19.08 12.14
N GLN A 132 12.40 18.68 12.66
CA GLN A 132 12.26 18.01 13.95
C GLN A 132 12.43 16.49 13.84
N VAL A 133 12.21 15.90 12.65
CA VAL A 133 12.34 14.45 12.43
C VAL A 133 13.77 13.98 12.67
N LYS A 134 13.94 12.96 13.51
CA LYS A 134 15.25 12.41 13.89
C LYS A 134 15.57 11.10 13.17
N GLY A 135 16.85 10.75 13.15
CA GLY A 135 17.34 9.48 12.59
C GLY A 135 17.50 9.51 11.06
N GLY A 136 17.71 8.33 10.49
CA GLY A 136 18.03 8.17 9.06
C GLY A 136 19.40 8.75 8.69
N PHE A 137 19.90 8.36 7.51
CA PHE A 137 21.10 8.97 6.94
C PHE A 137 20.73 10.17 6.06
N THR A 138 21.61 11.17 6.04
CA THR A 138 21.42 12.38 5.23
C THR A 138 22.19 12.30 3.93
N THR A 139 21.63 12.86 2.86
CA THR A 139 22.29 13.00 1.56
C THR A 139 22.14 14.43 1.01
N PRO A 140 23.01 14.89 0.08
CA PRO A 140 22.83 16.19 -0.58
C PRO A 140 21.52 16.33 -1.36
N ASP A 141 20.89 15.20 -1.72
CA ASP A 141 19.63 15.15 -2.49
C ASP A 141 18.38 15.05 -1.58
N ASP A 142 18.55 15.16 -0.26
CA ASP A 142 17.42 15.13 0.68
C ASP A 142 16.48 16.33 0.43
N PRO A 143 15.16 16.11 0.41
CA PRO A 143 14.21 17.18 0.13
C PRO A 143 14.09 18.15 1.31
N ALA A 144 13.73 19.41 1.01
CA ALA A 144 13.43 20.41 2.05
C ALA A 144 12.17 20.07 2.87
N GLN A 145 11.29 19.25 2.31
CA GLN A 145 10.06 18.74 2.92
C GLN A 145 10.03 17.22 2.78
N MET A 146 9.93 16.53 3.90
CA MET A 146 9.72 15.09 3.92
C MET A 146 8.26 14.77 3.62
N LEU A 147 8.00 13.57 3.11
CA LEU A 147 6.64 13.03 3.04
C LEU A 147 6.23 12.42 4.38
N GLY A 148 4.99 12.68 4.79
CA GLY A 148 4.33 12.02 5.90
C GLY A 148 3.24 11.06 5.41
N ASP A 149 2.95 10.04 6.21
CA ASP A 149 1.86 9.11 5.93
C ASP A 149 0.50 9.68 6.36
N VAL A 150 -0.48 9.55 5.47
CA VAL A 150 -1.88 9.86 5.71
C VAL A 150 -2.72 8.65 5.35
N VAL A 151 -3.72 8.36 6.16
CA VAL A 151 -4.77 7.38 5.83
C VAL A 151 -6.04 8.17 5.52
N ARG A 152 -6.64 7.92 4.34
CA ARG A 152 -7.90 8.56 3.93
C ARG A 152 -8.94 7.51 3.56
N GLU A 153 -10.18 7.73 3.99
CA GLU A 153 -11.35 6.96 3.57
C GLU A 153 -12.10 7.73 2.48
N PHE A 154 -12.25 7.09 1.32
CA PHE A 154 -12.94 7.65 0.15
C PHE A 154 -14.27 6.95 -0.07
N THR A 155 -15.30 7.72 -0.37
CA THR A 155 -16.54 7.19 -0.96
C THR A 155 -16.30 6.74 -2.40
N LEU A 156 -17.26 6.00 -2.97
CA LEU A 156 -17.20 5.64 -4.40
C LEU A 156 -17.30 6.86 -5.34
N SER A 157 -17.79 8.01 -4.87
CA SER A 157 -17.74 9.27 -5.63
C SER A 157 -16.39 9.99 -5.52
N GLY A 158 -15.45 9.47 -4.72
CA GLY A 158 -14.12 10.06 -4.51
C GLY A 158 -14.07 11.12 -3.40
N GLU A 159 -15.12 11.28 -2.60
CA GLU A 159 -15.13 12.22 -1.48
C GLU A 159 -14.37 11.64 -0.28
N VAL A 160 -13.53 12.44 0.36
CA VAL A 160 -12.86 12.08 1.61
C VAL A 160 -13.85 12.25 2.77
N VAL A 161 -14.16 11.15 3.47
CA VAL A 161 -15.08 11.15 4.62
C VAL A 161 -14.37 10.96 5.96
N HIS A 162 -13.13 10.48 5.93
CA HIS A 162 -12.25 10.41 7.10
C HIS A 162 -10.79 10.60 6.67
N GLU A 163 -10.02 11.24 7.54
CA GLU A 163 -8.59 11.45 7.36
C GLU A 163 -7.86 11.27 8.69
N TRP A 164 -6.72 10.61 8.64
CA TRP A 164 -5.79 10.50 9.76
C TRP A 164 -4.37 10.80 9.27
N LYS A 165 -3.74 11.80 9.87
CA LYS A 165 -2.38 12.22 9.56
C LYS A 165 -1.44 11.67 10.62
N ALA A 166 -0.53 10.79 10.23
CA ALA A 166 0.30 10.07 11.20
C ALA A 166 1.09 11.03 12.09
N TRP A 167 1.64 12.10 11.51
CA TRP A 167 2.46 13.08 12.22
C TRP A 167 1.74 13.88 13.30
N GLU A 168 0.41 13.88 13.35
CA GLU A 168 -0.35 14.49 14.45
C GLU A 168 -0.35 13.62 15.71
N HIS A 169 0.11 12.37 15.59
CA HIS A 169 0.06 11.35 16.63
C HIS A 169 1.40 10.61 16.83
N LEU A 170 2.42 10.94 16.05
CA LEU A 170 3.80 10.47 16.23
C LEU A 170 4.58 11.44 17.12
N ASN A 171 5.64 10.93 17.74
CA ASN A 171 6.53 11.69 18.61
C ASN A 171 7.91 11.78 17.95
N PHE A 172 8.41 13.01 17.70
CA PHE A 172 9.72 13.24 17.07
C PHE A 172 10.92 12.63 17.82
N ASP A 173 10.80 12.40 19.12
CA ASP A 173 11.84 11.81 19.96
C ASP A 173 11.81 10.27 19.98
N GLU A 174 10.65 9.67 19.72
CA GLU A 174 10.43 8.22 19.83
C GLU A 174 10.31 7.55 18.46
N ASP A 175 9.62 8.18 17.51
CA ASP A 175 9.42 7.72 16.13
C ASP A 175 10.62 8.06 15.26
N VAL A 176 11.79 7.60 15.68
CA VAL A 176 13.07 7.89 15.05
C VAL A 176 13.28 6.99 13.83
N ILE A 177 13.71 7.58 12.72
CA ILE A 177 14.01 6.84 11.50
C ILE A 177 15.21 5.92 11.73
N CYS A 178 15.09 4.66 11.31
CA CYS A 178 16.16 3.68 11.27
C CYS A 178 17.41 4.29 10.59
N PRO A 179 18.60 4.23 11.19
CA PRO A 179 19.82 4.82 10.61
C PRO A 179 20.22 4.30 9.22
N LEU A 180 19.64 3.17 8.78
CA LEU A 180 19.85 2.58 7.45
C LEU A 180 18.87 3.06 6.39
N GLU A 181 17.92 3.93 6.75
CA GLU A 181 16.91 4.48 5.85
C GLU A 181 17.20 5.96 5.56
N GLY A 182 16.80 6.40 4.36
CA GLY A 182 16.96 7.80 3.94
C GLY A 182 15.84 8.70 4.46
N ARG A 183 15.96 10.01 4.21
CA ARG A 183 15.06 11.04 4.77
C ARG A 183 14.14 11.69 3.73
N ARG A 184 13.61 10.90 2.79
CA ARG A 184 12.60 11.40 1.83
C ARG A 184 11.18 11.37 2.40
N GLU A 185 10.93 10.47 3.34
CA GLU A 185 9.68 10.33 4.07
C GLU A 185 10.01 9.96 5.52
N TRP A 186 9.04 10.14 6.44
CA TRP A 186 9.27 9.88 7.86
C TRP A 186 9.09 8.41 8.23
N THR A 187 7.94 7.83 7.89
CA THR A 187 7.54 6.52 8.42
C THR A 187 7.56 5.39 7.40
N HIS A 188 7.39 5.70 6.12
CA HIS A 188 7.21 4.72 5.04
C HIS A 188 6.17 3.66 5.42
N GLY A 189 4.93 4.10 5.59
CA GLY A 189 3.81 3.21 5.77
C GLY A 189 3.74 2.25 4.60
N ASN A 190 3.70 0.95 4.87
CA ASN A 190 3.70 -0.08 3.83
C ASN A 190 2.57 -1.08 3.97
N SER A 191 1.76 -0.96 5.01
CA SER A 191 0.50 -1.68 5.12
C SER A 191 -0.49 -0.94 6.02
N ILE A 192 -1.76 -1.04 5.65
CA ILE A 192 -2.92 -0.59 6.41
C ILE A 192 -3.97 -1.70 6.41
N ASN A 193 -4.49 -2.03 7.58
CA ASN A 193 -5.66 -2.88 7.72
C ASN A 193 -6.66 -2.27 8.71
N VAL A 194 -7.83 -2.87 8.82
CA VAL A 194 -8.88 -2.45 9.73
C VAL A 194 -9.21 -3.59 10.68
N THR A 195 -9.22 -3.30 11.98
CA THR A 195 -9.59 -4.28 13.00
C THR A 195 -11.09 -4.55 12.95
N ALA A 196 -11.56 -5.57 13.68
CA ALA A 196 -12.99 -5.86 13.79
C ALA A 196 -13.80 -4.68 14.36
N ASP A 197 -13.17 -3.83 15.17
CA ASP A 197 -13.81 -2.65 15.78
C ASP A 197 -13.75 -1.40 14.90
N GLY A 198 -13.11 -1.47 13.72
CA GLY A 198 -13.00 -0.34 12.79
C GLY A 198 -11.75 0.53 12.99
N ASP A 199 -10.87 0.17 13.93
CA ASP A 199 -9.58 0.83 14.16
C ASP A 199 -8.55 0.47 13.10
N TYR A 200 -7.52 1.30 12.94
CA TYR A 200 -6.49 1.08 11.94
C TYR A 200 -5.33 0.25 12.50
N LEU A 201 -4.91 -0.77 11.77
CA LEU A 201 -3.65 -1.48 11.99
C LEU A 201 -2.64 -0.99 10.96
N VAL A 202 -1.60 -0.29 11.43
CA VAL A 202 -0.58 0.34 10.58
C VAL A 202 0.78 -0.34 10.73
N SER A 203 1.56 -0.33 9.65
CA SER A 203 2.95 -0.78 9.61
C SER A 203 3.84 0.28 8.98
N PHE A 204 4.82 0.77 9.74
CA PHE A 204 5.80 1.78 9.34
C PHE A 204 7.19 1.15 9.25
N ARG A 205 7.69 1.02 8.01
CA ARG A 205 8.96 0.35 7.74
C ARG A 205 10.15 1.14 8.31
N GLN A 206 10.15 2.47 8.17
CA GLN A 206 11.32 3.27 8.50
C GLN A 206 11.54 3.44 9.99
N THR A 207 10.48 3.42 10.79
CA THR A 207 10.56 3.48 12.26
C THR A 207 10.47 2.11 12.90
N SER A 208 10.47 1.02 12.10
CA SER A 208 10.35 -0.37 12.57
C SER A 208 9.15 -0.59 13.51
N THR A 209 8.02 0.06 13.21
CA THR A 209 6.88 0.16 14.12
C THR A 209 5.62 -0.41 13.49
N VAL A 210 4.87 -1.20 14.26
CA VAL A 210 3.47 -1.56 13.98
C VAL A 210 2.58 -1.02 15.09
N GLY A 211 1.34 -0.65 14.79
CA GLY A 211 0.46 -0.06 15.79
C GLY A 211 -1.01 -0.18 15.47
N ILE A 212 -1.84 -0.09 16.52
CA ILE A 212 -3.30 0.03 16.42
C ILE A 212 -3.65 1.48 16.75
N VAL A 213 -4.38 2.13 15.85
CA VAL A 213 -4.80 3.51 15.96
C VAL A 213 -6.32 3.55 16.09
N ALA A 214 -6.80 4.15 17.18
CA ALA A 214 -8.23 4.37 17.40
C ALA A 214 -8.79 5.35 16.35
N LYS A 215 -9.70 4.92 15.49
CA LYS A 215 -10.19 5.72 14.35
C LYS A 215 -10.80 7.06 14.78
N ASP A 216 -11.52 7.06 15.90
CA ASP A 216 -12.22 8.26 16.39
C ASP A 216 -11.29 9.32 16.98
N SER A 217 -10.17 8.91 17.58
CA SER A 217 -9.26 9.82 18.29
C SER A 217 -7.92 10.03 17.60
N GLY A 218 -7.59 9.19 16.63
CA GLY A 218 -6.29 9.13 15.96
C GLY A 218 -5.13 8.67 16.85
N ARG A 219 -5.36 8.37 18.13
CA ARG A 219 -4.32 7.94 19.06
C ARG A 219 -3.95 6.48 18.85
N PHE A 220 -2.66 6.18 18.97
CA PHE A 220 -2.20 4.81 19.15
C PHE A 220 -2.74 4.23 20.46
N THR A 221 -3.59 3.21 20.38
CA THR A 221 -4.04 2.44 21.56
C THR A 221 -3.05 1.35 21.92
N TRP A 222 -2.27 0.91 20.93
CA TRP A 222 -1.16 -0.01 21.08
C TRP A 222 -0.11 0.28 20.01
N LYS A 223 1.16 0.09 20.35
CA LYS A 223 2.30 0.32 19.46
C LYS A 223 3.43 -0.63 19.83
N TRP A 224 4.08 -1.21 18.83
CA TRP A 224 5.23 -2.09 18.99
C TRP A 224 6.33 -1.70 18.02
N GLY A 225 7.51 -1.44 18.58
CA GLY A 225 8.70 -0.96 17.90
C GLY A 225 9.88 -0.93 18.88
N PRO A 226 11.05 -0.46 18.43
CA PRO A 226 12.26 -0.36 19.27
C PRO A 226 12.11 0.57 20.48
#